data_AF-A0A1Q5ZYV6-F1
#
_entry.id   AF-A0A1Q5ZYV6-F1
#
_cell.length_a   1.000
_cell.length_b   1.000
_cell.length_c   1.000
_cell.angle_alpha   90.00
_cell.angle_beta   90.00
_cell.angle_gamma   90.00
#
_symmetry.space_group_name_H-M   'P 1'
#
loop_
_entity.id
_entity.type
_entity.pdbx_description
1 polymer ?
#
loop_
_entity_poly.entity_id
_entity_poly.type
_entity_poly.pdbx_seq_one_letter_code
_entity_poly.pdbx_strand_id
1 'polypeptide(L)'
;MYSNDFESGNLAGITSGTIALFNGTHVLGRYNSGGFNLTVPNLPKHDLVEITFDLYIHDTWDGNNLDSGYSGPDLWSMLVDGNSYIHTSFSNSDCGVGVFCPPQSYPDNYLNSNHNPKAGAFRTDLPGACYLSGSPNGTTEYKISKTISHSSATLLLQCIGDLVQKNVSDPLCDESWSVDNINIKAITL
;
A
#
# COMPACT_ATOMS: atom_id res chain seq x y z
N MET A 1 5.18 -20.12 -7.70
CA MET A 1 5.92 -18.85 -7.53
C MET A 1 5.32 -17.85 -8.49
N TYR A 2 5.20 -16.59 -8.07
CA TYR A 2 4.63 -15.50 -8.86
C TYR A 2 5.58 -14.30 -8.81
N SER A 3 5.71 -13.59 -9.93
CA SER A 3 6.44 -12.33 -10.02
C SER A 3 5.80 -11.45 -11.08
N ASN A 4 5.59 -10.18 -10.79
CA ASN A 4 5.06 -9.21 -11.74
C ASN A 4 5.57 -7.80 -11.39
N ASP A 5 6.21 -7.17 -12.38
CA ASP A 5 6.71 -5.79 -12.37
C ASP A 5 5.79 -4.84 -13.17
N PHE A 6 4.65 -5.36 -13.64
CA PHE A 6 3.58 -4.62 -14.33
C PHE A 6 3.94 -3.90 -15.64
N GLU A 7 5.20 -3.95 -16.09
CA GLU A 7 5.66 -3.26 -17.31
C GLU A 7 5.01 -3.76 -18.60
N SER A 8 4.53 -5.00 -18.58
CA SER A 8 3.75 -5.58 -19.69
C SER A 8 2.25 -5.29 -19.61
N GLY A 9 1.79 -4.64 -18.54
CA GLY A 9 0.36 -4.45 -18.24
C GLY A 9 -0.38 -5.74 -17.92
N ASN A 10 0.33 -6.83 -17.59
CA ASN A 10 -0.27 -8.13 -17.32
C ASN A 10 -1.00 -8.14 -15.96
N LEU A 11 -2.33 -8.32 -16.02
CA LEU A 11 -3.21 -8.41 -14.86
C LEU A 11 -3.76 -9.84 -14.63
N ALA A 12 -3.12 -10.87 -15.20
CA ALA A 12 -3.55 -12.25 -15.03
C ALA A 12 -3.61 -12.64 -13.55
N GLY A 13 -4.76 -13.17 -13.13
CA GLY A 13 -5.00 -13.56 -11.73
C GLY A 13 -5.32 -12.40 -10.79
N ILE A 14 -5.36 -11.15 -11.29
CA ILE A 14 -5.67 -9.95 -10.52
C ILE A 14 -7.09 -9.48 -10.85
N THR A 15 -7.96 -9.47 -9.86
CA THR A 15 -9.28 -8.85 -9.97
C THR A 15 -9.22 -7.40 -9.48
N SER A 16 -9.95 -6.50 -10.14
CA SER A 16 -9.88 -5.04 -9.91
C SER A 16 -8.48 -4.46 -10.17
N GLY A 17 -7.66 -5.15 -10.95
CA GLY A 17 -6.37 -4.66 -11.41
C GLY A 17 -6.54 -3.46 -12.33
N THR A 18 -5.75 -2.41 -12.12
CA THR A 18 -5.60 -1.28 -13.04
C THR A 18 -4.12 -0.96 -13.16
N ILE A 19 -3.70 -0.51 -14.34
CA ILE A 19 -2.32 -0.10 -14.59
C ILE A 19 -2.28 1.43 -14.68
N ALA A 20 -1.36 2.04 -13.96
CA ALA A 20 -1.04 3.46 -14.06
C ALA A 20 0.44 3.65 -14.35
N LEU A 21 0.78 4.82 -14.92
CA LEU A 21 2.15 5.28 -15.00
C LEU A 21 2.49 6.07 -13.74
N PHE A 22 3.60 5.75 -13.11
CA PHE A 22 4.15 6.52 -12.00
C PHE A 22 5.66 6.56 -12.11
N ASN A 23 6.24 7.76 -12.04
CA ASN A 23 7.70 7.96 -12.06
C ASN A 23 8.45 7.25 -13.21
N GLY A 24 7.80 7.12 -14.37
CA GLY A 24 8.38 6.53 -15.58
C GLY A 24 8.23 5.00 -15.72
N THR A 25 7.60 4.33 -14.75
CA THR A 25 7.31 2.88 -14.77
C THR A 25 5.81 2.63 -14.68
N HIS A 26 5.40 1.38 -14.94
CA HIS A 26 4.02 0.95 -14.74
C HIS A 26 3.86 0.40 -13.31
N VAL A 27 2.74 0.74 -12.68
CA VAL A 27 2.37 0.28 -11.34
C VAL A 27 0.96 -0.29 -11.34
N LEU A 28 0.69 -1.23 -10.43
CA LEU A 28 -0.67 -1.72 -10.17
C LEU A 28 -1.40 -0.73 -9.26
N GLY A 29 -2.36 -0.03 -9.83
CA GLY A 29 -3.04 1.11 -9.22
C GLY A 29 -3.34 2.18 -10.25
N ARG A 30 -3.66 3.41 -9.83
CA ARG A 30 -3.78 3.87 -8.44
C ARG A 30 -5.14 3.48 -7.84
N TYR A 31 -5.16 3.28 -6.53
CA TYR A 31 -6.36 2.99 -5.75
C TYR A 31 -6.55 4.07 -4.68
N ASN A 32 -7.80 4.41 -4.39
CA ASN A 32 -8.19 5.16 -3.20
C ASN A 32 -8.77 4.14 -2.19
N SER A 33 -10.04 4.28 -1.85
CA SER A 33 -10.85 3.23 -1.24
C SER A 33 -11.00 2.04 -2.19
N GLY A 34 -10.83 0.83 -1.67
CA GLY A 34 -10.76 -0.40 -2.47
C GLY A 34 -9.33 -0.81 -2.79
N GLY A 35 -9.15 -1.67 -3.78
CA GLY A 35 -7.84 -2.25 -4.10
C GLY A 35 -7.97 -3.43 -5.04
N PHE A 36 -7.12 -4.44 -4.86
CA PHE A 36 -7.06 -5.60 -5.74
C PHE A 36 -7.02 -6.91 -4.95
N ASN A 37 -7.41 -7.99 -5.63
CA ASN A 37 -7.15 -9.34 -5.17
C ASN A 37 -6.29 -10.07 -6.21
N LEU A 38 -5.19 -10.67 -5.79
CA LEU A 38 -4.33 -11.52 -6.60
C LEU A 38 -4.50 -12.98 -6.17
N THR A 39 -4.97 -13.83 -7.08
CA THR A 39 -5.05 -15.28 -6.88
C THR A 39 -3.88 -15.97 -7.57
N VAL A 40 -3.07 -16.69 -6.80
CA VAL A 40 -1.95 -17.49 -7.31
C VAL A 40 -2.27 -18.97 -7.15
N PRO A 41 -2.73 -19.66 -8.21
CA PRO A 41 -3.01 -21.09 -8.16
C PRO A 41 -1.73 -21.92 -8.34
N ASN A 42 -1.85 -23.23 -8.11
CA ASN A 42 -0.83 -24.23 -8.42
C ASN A 42 0.53 -23.97 -7.74
N LEU A 43 0.52 -23.49 -6.50
CA LEU A 43 1.73 -23.43 -5.68
C LEU A 43 2.26 -24.85 -5.41
N PRO A 44 3.59 -25.07 -5.49
CA PRO A 44 4.19 -26.35 -5.14
C PRO A 44 3.96 -26.65 -3.65
N LYS A 45 4.22 -27.89 -3.19
CA LYS A 45 4.17 -28.19 -1.75
C LYS A 45 5.16 -27.30 -0.97
N HIS A 46 4.71 -26.71 0.12
CA HIS A 46 5.49 -25.79 0.96
C HIS A 46 4.86 -25.67 2.36
N ASP A 47 5.59 -25.01 3.27
CA ASP A 47 5.19 -24.76 4.66
C ASP A 47 5.04 -23.27 4.97
N LEU A 48 5.75 -22.42 4.21
CA LEU A 48 5.68 -20.97 4.30
C LEU A 48 5.57 -20.34 2.91
N VAL A 49 5.05 -19.12 2.85
CA VAL A 49 5.20 -18.24 1.69
C VAL A 49 5.85 -16.93 2.11
N GLU A 50 6.75 -16.44 1.26
CA GLU A 50 7.31 -15.10 1.34
C GLU A 50 6.62 -14.22 0.29
N ILE A 51 6.05 -13.09 0.74
CA ILE A 51 5.41 -12.09 -0.11
C ILE A 51 6.19 -10.79 0.03
N THR A 52 6.66 -10.24 -1.09
CA THR A 52 7.34 -8.95 -1.14
C THR A 52 6.80 -8.06 -2.25
N PHE A 53 6.76 -6.76 -2.03
CA PHE A 53 6.42 -5.77 -3.05
C PHE A 53 6.78 -4.36 -2.60
N ASP A 54 6.75 -3.44 -3.55
CA ASP A 54 6.90 -2.01 -3.33
C ASP A 54 5.50 -1.42 -3.16
N LEU A 55 5.28 -0.66 -2.08
CA LEU A 55 4.04 0.06 -1.82
C LEU A 55 4.32 1.55 -1.92
N TYR A 56 3.61 2.22 -2.82
CA TYR A 56 3.66 3.67 -2.96
C TYR A 56 2.42 4.29 -2.33
N ILE A 57 2.65 5.22 -1.41
CA ILE A 57 1.62 6.04 -0.77
C ILE A 57 1.71 7.44 -1.38
N HIS A 58 0.70 7.81 -2.17
CA HIS A 58 0.72 9.02 -2.99
C HIS A 58 -0.11 10.14 -2.37
N ASP A 59 0.41 11.35 -2.53
CA ASP A 59 -0.28 12.61 -2.28
C ASP A 59 -0.61 12.82 -0.78
N THR A 60 -1.82 13.17 -0.37
CA THR A 60 -2.06 13.87 0.93
C THR A 60 -2.45 13.02 2.15
N TRP A 61 -2.06 11.74 2.22
CA TRP A 61 -2.48 10.86 3.32
C TRP A 61 -2.27 11.44 4.74
N ASP A 62 -3.32 11.36 5.55
CA ASP A 62 -3.51 12.00 6.86
C ASP A 62 -3.20 11.09 8.07
N GLY A 63 -2.87 9.82 7.85
CA GLY A 63 -2.47 8.90 8.91
C GLY A 63 -3.60 8.55 9.88
N ASN A 64 -3.35 8.72 11.17
CA ASN A 64 -4.29 8.46 12.25
C ASN A 64 -5.27 9.63 12.48
N ASN A 65 -5.31 10.62 11.60
CA ASN A 65 -6.19 11.77 11.78
C ASN A 65 -7.64 11.32 11.90
N LEU A 66 -8.33 11.83 12.92
CA LEU A 66 -9.76 11.60 13.14
C LEU A 66 -10.53 12.92 13.14
N ASP A 67 -9.89 14.02 12.73
CA ASP A 67 -10.46 15.36 12.88
C ASP A 67 -11.81 15.45 12.16
N SER A 68 -12.84 15.60 12.98
CA SER A 68 -14.25 15.77 12.62
C SER A 68 -14.84 14.75 11.62
N GLY A 69 -14.11 13.67 11.33
CA GLY A 69 -14.50 12.60 10.40
C GLY A 69 -14.61 13.02 8.94
N TYR A 70 -13.99 14.15 8.57
CA TYR A 70 -13.92 14.63 7.18
C TYR A 70 -12.68 14.11 6.45
N SER A 71 -11.56 13.97 7.17
CA SER A 71 -10.29 13.51 6.61
C SER A 71 -9.58 12.55 7.58
N GLY A 72 -9.15 11.40 7.06
CA GLY A 72 -8.61 10.30 7.85
C GLY A 72 -9.64 9.54 8.71
N PRO A 73 -9.23 8.41 9.30
CA PRO A 73 -7.90 7.83 9.21
C PRO A 73 -7.70 7.15 7.86
N ASP A 74 -6.50 7.23 7.31
CA ASP A 74 -6.21 6.68 5.99
C ASP A 74 -5.57 5.31 6.13
N LEU A 75 -6.44 4.30 6.08
CA LEU A 75 -6.08 2.94 6.40
C LEU A 75 -5.69 2.16 5.15
N TRP A 76 -4.71 1.29 5.32
CA TRP A 76 -4.30 0.31 4.32
C TRP A 76 -4.12 -1.04 4.98
N SER A 77 -4.59 -2.09 4.29
CA SER A 77 -4.55 -3.46 4.80
C SER A 77 -4.04 -4.46 3.78
N MET A 78 -3.28 -5.44 4.27
CA MET A 78 -2.85 -6.63 3.55
C MET A 78 -3.46 -7.85 4.23
N LEU A 79 -4.20 -8.64 3.45
CA LEU A 79 -4.74 -9.91 3.88
C LEU A 79 -4.22 -11.05 3.01
N VAL A 80 -4.05 -12.23 3.61
CA VAL A 80 -3.79 -13.47 2.88
C VAL A 80 -4.81 -14.52 3.29
N ASP A 81 -5.52 -15.05 2.30
CA ASP A 81 -6.63 -15.98 2.47
C ASP A 81 -7.69 -15.47 3.46
N GLY A 82 -7.96 -14.16 3.43
CA GLY A 82 -8.87 -13.48 4.35
C GLY A 82 -8.31 -13.18 5.74
N ASN A 83 -7.09 -13.60 6.08
CA ASN A 83 -6.45 -13.27 7.36
C ASN A 83 -5.67 -11.96 7.25
N SER A 84 -5.85 -11.03 8.20
CA SER A 84 -5.14 -9.75 8.22
C SER A 84 -3.70 -9.91 8.73
N TYR A 85 -2.73 -9.41 7.95
CA TYR A 85 -1.29 -9.41 8.29
C TYR A 85 -0.70 -8.01 8.44
N ILE A 86 -1.33 -7.01 7.81
CA ILE A 86 -1.05 -5.60 8.01
C ILE A 86 -2.41 -4.89 8.06
N HIS A 87 -2.62 -4.06 9.07
CA HIS A 87 -3.74 -3.14 9.14
C HIS A 87 -3.25 -1.86 9.81
N THR A 88 -2.98 -0.84 9.02
CA THR A 88 -2.22 0.33 9.46
C THR A 88 -2.70 1.60 8.77
N SER A 89 -2.14 2.73 9.15
CA SER A 89 -2.29 4.01 8.45
C SER A 89 -0.94 4.54 8.01
N PHE A 90 -0.95 5.40 6.99
CA PHE A 90 0.23 6.10 6.49
C PHE A 90 -0.02 7.59 6.47
N SER A 91 1.04 8.39 6.64
CA SER A 91 0.95 9.83 6.43
C SER A 91 2.10 10.35 5.56
N ASN A 92 1.75 11.23 4.63
CA ASN A 92 2.70 11.97 3.80
C ASN A 92 2.93 13.41 4.30
N SER A 93 2.31 13.80 5.41
CA SER A 93 2.50 15.13 6.01
C SER A 93 3.98 15.46 6.22
N ASP A 94 4.40 16.67 5.86
CA ASP A 94 5.75 17.13 6.16
C ASP A 94 5.89 17.38 7.66
N CYS A 95 6.81 16.64 8.31
CA CYS A 95 7.01 16.73 9.75
C CYS A 95 8.38 17.28 10.12
N GLY A 96 8.42 18.60 10.34
CA GLY A 96 9.62 19.33 10.76
C GLY A 96 9.79 19.39 12.28
N VAL A 97 11.00 19.73 12.72
CA VAL A 97 11.31 19.94 14.15
C VAL A 97 10.39 21.04 14.72
N GLY A 98 9.64 20.71 15.77
CA GLY A 98 8.74 21.64 16.45
C GLY A 98 7.36 21.80 15.81
N VAL A 99 7.05 21.02 14.77
CA VAL A 99 5.72 20.98 14.14
C VAL A 99 4.96 19.76 14.68
N PHE A 100 3.71 19.96 15.09
CA PHE A 100 2.80 18.85 15.36
C PHE A 100 2.18 18.39 14.04
N CYS A 101 2.35 17.11 13.73
CA CYS A 101 1.91 16.50 12.49
C CYS A 101 0.95 15.35 12.85
N PRO A 102 -0.10 15.09 12.05
CA PRO A 102 -0.90 13.89 12.21
C PRO A 102 0.00 12.65 12.18
N PRO A 103 0.01 11.81 13.22
CA PRO A 103 0.86 10.63 13.25
C PRO A 103 0.33 9.54 12.33
N GLN A 104 1.15 8.56 12.01
CA GLN A 104 0.72 7.33 11.33
C GLN A 104 0.92 6.10 12.23
N SER A 105 0.27 4.99 11.90
CA SER A 105 0.47 3.74 12.63
C SER A 105 1.62 2.90 12.09
N TYR A 106 1.91 2.93 10.78
CA TYR A 106 2.97 2.11 10.20
C TYR A 106 4.33 2.51 10.80
N PRO A 107 5.18 1.55 11.23
CA PRO A 107 5.17 0.10 10.90
C PRO A 107 4.30 -0.81 11.76
N ASP A 108 3.61 -0.29 12.77
CA ASP A 108 2.72 -1.06 13.63
C ASP A 108 1.28 -1.05 13.10
N ASN A 109 0.41 -1.82 13.76
CA ASN A 109 -1.01 -1.84 13.42
C ASN A 109 -1.77 -0.69 14.10
N TYR A 110 -2.78 -0.18 13.41
CA TYR A 110 -3.79 0.77 13.92
C TYR A 110 -4.66 0.07 14.99
N LEU A 111 -5.20 0.69 16.06
CA LEU A 111 -5.38 2.11 16.40
C LEU A 111 -4.30 2.74 17.31
N ASN A 112 -3.57 1.95 18.08
CA ASN A 112 -2.87 2.44 19.29
C ASN A 112 -1.38 2.76 19.07
N SER A 113 -0.99 3.04 17.83
CA SER A 113 0.39 3.26 17.41
C SER A 113 0.53 4.63 16.78
N ASN A 114 1.49 5.44 17.24
CA ASN A 114 1.72 6.78 16.73
C ASN A 114 3.20 6.98 16.43
N HIS A 115 3.51 7.05 15.14
CA HIS A 115 4.82 7.35 14.61
C HIS A 115 4.77 8.65 13.81
N ASN A 116 5.91 9.30 13.64
CA ASN A 116 6.00 10.47 12.75
C ASN A 116 5.59 10.06 11.31
N PRO A 117 5.04 10.98 10.52
CA PRO A 117 4.82 10.76 9.09
C PRO A 117 6.05 10.18 8.41
N LYS A 118 5.83 9.26 7.46
CA LYS A 118 6.87 8.58 6.68
C LYS A 118 7.79 7.66 7.51
N ALA A 119 7.41 7.33 8.75
CA ALA A 119 8.16 6.36 9.56
C ALA A 119 8.20 4.99 8.87
N GLY A 120 9.39 4.37 8.84
CA GLY A 120 9.60 3.08 8.17
C GLY A 120 9.62 3.15 6.63
N ALA A 121 9.62 4.34 6.04
CA ALA A 121 9.76 4.52 4.61
C ALA A 121 11.12 4.05 4.09
N PHE A 122 11.12 3.50 2.89
CA PHE A 122 12.33 3.21 2.13
C PHE A 122 12.81 4.45 1.38
N ARG A 123 11.87 5.22 0.81
CA ARG A 123 12.16 6.41 0.00
C ARG A 123 11.07 7.47 0.17
N THR A 124 11.46 8.74 0.25
CA THR A 124 10.54 9.88 0.52
C THR A 124 10.69 11.04 -0.47
N ASP A 125 11.62 10.95 -1.42
CA ASP A 125 11.95 11.94 -2.46
C ASP A 125 11.31 11.57 -3.82
N LEU A 126 10.04 11.17 -3.80
CA LEU A 126 9.27 10.87 -5.01
C LEU A 126 8.19 11.93 -5.26
N PRO A 127 7.92 12.26 -6.55
CA PRO A 127 6.87 13.20 -6.88
C PRO A 127 5.49 12.69 -6.44
N GLY A 128 4.54 13.59 -6.18
CA GLY A 128 3.14 13.21 -6.03
C GLY A 128 2.59 12.59 -7.33
N ALA A 129 1.54 11.77 -7.22
CA ALA A 129 0.98 11.11 -8.39
C ALA A 129 -0.10 11.96 -9.08
N CYS A 130 -0.74 12.90 -8.35
CA CYS A 130 -1.72 13.80 -8.94
C CYS A 130 -1.75 15.16 -8.24
N TYR A 131 -2.37 15.27 -7.06
CA TYR A 131 -2.55 16.54 -6.36
C TYR A 131 -1.21 17.21 -6.02
N LEU A 132 -0.22 16.42 -5.61
CA LEU A 132 1.14 16.87 -5.30
C LEU A 132 2.14 16.60 -6.43
N SER A 133 1.71 16.50 -7.69
CA SER A 133 2.59 16.18 -8.83
C SER A 133 3.80 17.10 -9.01
N GLY A 134 3.71 18.35 -8.55
CA GLY A 134 4.83 19.31 -8.54
C GLY A 134 5.71 19.25 -7.27
N SER A 135 5.34 18.49 -6.25
CA SER A 135 6.09 18.35 -4.99
C SER A 135 7.07 17.19 -5.09
N PRO A 136 8.37 17.37 -4.77
CA PRO A 136 9.36 16.29 -4.83
C PRO A 136 9.21 15.25 -3.72
N ASN A 137 8.35 15.48 -2.73
CA ASN A 137 8.14 14.60 -1.58
C ASN A 137 6.66 14.18 -1.44
N GLY A 138 5.94 14.17 -2.57
CA GLY A 138 4.52 13.89 -2.63
C GLY A 138 4.18 12.40 -2.60
N THR A 139 5.14 11.49 -2.79
CA THR A 139 4.95 10.05 -2.63
C THR A 139 5.99 9.47 -1.67
N THR A 140 5.57 8.51 -0.86
CA THR A 140 6.46 7.72 -0.01
C THR A 140 6.42 6.25 -0.42
N GLU A 141 7.60 5.64 -0.58
CA GLU A 141 7.76 4.24 -0.92
C GLU A 141 8.09 3.41 0.32
N TYR A 142 7.46 2.24 0.44
CA TYR A 142 7.70 1.26 1.48
C TYR A 142 8.00 -0.10 0.84
N LYS A 143 9.00 -0.82 1.36
CA LYS A 143 9.29 -2.21 0.97
C LYS A 143 8.54 -3.17 1.90
N ILE A 144 7.46 -3.77 1.42
CA ILE A 144 6.70 -4.75 2.20
C ILE A 144 7.35 -6.12 2.07
N SER A 145 7.56 -6.79 3.20
CA SER A 145 8.00 -8.19 3.26
C SER A 145 7.29 -8.92 4.40
N LYS A 146 6.60 -10.01 4.07
CA LYS A 146 5.94 -10.89 5.03
C LYS A 146 6.23 -12.34 4.69
N THR A 147 6.74 -13.08 5.66
CA THR A 147 6.83 -14.54 5.61
C THR A 147 5.76 -15.11 6.54
N ILE A 148 4.89 -15.97 6.00
CA ILE A 148 3.71 -16.47 6.71
C ILE A 148 3.62 -17.99 6.57
N SER A 149 3.09 -18.66 7.60
CA SER A 149 2.74 -20.08 7.50
C SER A 149 1.59 -20.27 6.51
N HIS A 150 1.82 -21.10 5.50
CA HIS A 150 0.84 -21.36 4.44
C HIS A 150 1.19 -22.70 3.76
N SER A 151 0.17 -23.46 3.38
CA SER A 151 0.36 -24.79 2.76
C SER A 151 -0.67 -25.12 1.67
N SER A 152 -1.64 -24.23 1.42
CA SER A 152 -2.62 -24.41 0.36
C SER A 152 -1.96 -24.34 -1.01
N ALA A 153 -2.49 -25.10 -1.99
CA ALA A 153 -2.02 -25.02 -3.37
C ALA A 153 -2.43 -23.70 -4.08
N THR A 154 -3.29 -22.91 -3.46
CA THR A 154 -3.73 -21.61 -3.96
C THR A 154 -3.61 -20.59 -2.85
N LEU A 155 -3.08 -19.41 -3.19
CA LEU A 155 -2.97 -18.26 -2.31
C LEU A 155 -3.82 -17.10 -2.85
N LEU A 156 -4.54 -16.43 -1.96
CA LEU A 156 -5.25 -15.18 -2.23
C LEU A 156 -4.59 -14.03 -1.47
N LEU A 157 -3.92 -13.13 -2.18
CA LEU A 157 -3.41 -11.87 -1.63
C LEU A 157 -4.45 -10.77 -1.87
N GLN A 158 -4.80 -10.03 -0.83
CA GLN A 158 -5.75 -8.91 -0.90
C GLN A 158 -5.08 -7.67 -0.33
N CYS A 159 -5.02 -6.60 -1.10
CA CYS A 159 -4.54 -5.30 -0.65
C CYS A 159 -5.66 -4.29 -0.84
N ILE A 160 -5.98 -3.54 0.21
CA ILE A 160 -7.12 -2.62 0.24
C ILE A 160 -6.79 -1.35 1.00
N GLY A 161 -7.16 -0.21 0.43
CA GLY A 161 -7.25 1.08 1.11
C GLY A 161 -8.67 1.35 1.60
N ASP A 162 -8.76 2.03 2.73
CA ASP A 162 -9.98 2.61 3.28
C ASP A 162 -9.64 4.05 3.67
N LEU A 163 -9.77 4.96 2.70
CA LEU A 163 -9.34 6.36 2.80
C LEU A 163 -10.55 7.25 2.99
N VAL A 164 -10.44 8.25 3.86
CA VAL A 164 -11.56 9.11 4.24
C VAL A 164 -11.25 10.54 3.87
N GLN A 165 -12.05 11.11 2.96
CA GLN A 165 -11.82 12.45 2.41
C GLN A 165 -13.11 13.02 1.82
N LYS A 166 -13.96 13.55 2.70
CA LYS A 166 -15.32 14.03 2.37
C LYS A 166 -15.34 15.48 1.85
N ASN A 167 -14.21 16.16 1.90
CA ASN A 167 -14.05 17.57 1.60
C ASN A 167 -13.40 17.83 0.22
N VAL A 168 -13.18 16.79 -0.59
CA VAL A 168 -12.54 16.91 -1.91
C VAL A 168 -13.43 16.39 -3.03
N SER A 169 -13.28 16.97 -4.22
CA SER A 169 -14.08 16.63 -5.40
C SER A 169 -13.54 15.45 -6.20
N ASP A 170 -12.23 15.18 -6.09
CA ASP A 170 -11.57 14.05 -6.77
C ASP A 170 -10.73 13.27 -5.76
N PRO A 171 -11.32 12.25 -5.11
CA PRO A 171 -10.63 11.52 -4.07
C PRO A 171 -9.38 10.78 -4.52
N LEU A 172 -9.38 10.27 -5.76
CA LEU A 172 -8.25 9.52 -6.30
C LEU A 172 -7.05 10.43 -6.60
N CYS A 173 -7.30 11.69 -6.96
CA CYS A 173 -6.24 12.67 -7.17
C CYS A 173 -5.63 13.16 -5.86
N ASP A 174 -6.46 13.31 -4.83
CA ASP A 174 -6.06 13.81 -3.50
C ASP A 174 -5.24 12.77 -2.74
N GLU A 175 -5.71 11.53 -2.62
CA GLU A 175 -4.97 10.47 -1.96
C GLU A 175 -5.12 9.15 -2.71
N SER A 176 -3.99 8.50 -2.94
CA SER A 176 -4.03 7.18 -3.58
C SER A 176 -2.83 6.34 -3.21
N TRP A 177 -2.87 5.06 -3.57
CA TRP A 177 -1.75 4.15 -3.44
C TRP A 177 -1.64 3.24 -4.66
N SER A 178 -0.45 2.70 -4.86
CA SER A 178 -0.18 1.69 -5.88
C SER A 178 0.88 0.73 -5.38
N VAL A 179 1.03 -0.40 -6.08
CA VAL A 179 2.09 -1.35 -5.80
C VAL A 179 2.86 -1.72 -7.05
N ASP A 180 4.10 -2.13 -6.86
CA ASP A 180 4.96 -2.64 -7.90
C ASP A 180 5.80 -3.81 -7.41
N ASN A 181 6.43 -4.55 -8.32
CA ASN A 181 7.39 -5.62 -8.03
C ASN A 181 6.84 -6.70 -7.09
N ILE A 182 5.59 -7.13 -7.28
CA ILE A 182 4.99 -8.19 -6.46
C ILE A 182 5.70 -9.51 -6.73
N ASN A 183 6.22 -10.13 -5.67
CA ASN A 183 6.84 -11.44 -5.69
C ASN A 183 6.25 -12.34 -4.60
N ILE A 184 5.95 -13.60 -4.96
CA ILE A 184 5.47 -14.63 -4.04
C ILE A 184 6.27 -15.91 -4.22
N LYS A 185 6.99 -16.31 -3.17
CA LYS A 185 7.78 -17.54 -3.11
C LYS A 185 7.18 -18.53 -2.13
N ALA A 186 7.28 -19.81 -2.47
CA ALA A 186 6.89 -20.91 -1.60
C ALA A 186 8.17 -21.52 -1.00
N ILE A 187 8.16 -21.80 0.31
CA ILE A 187 9.34 -22.23 1.08
C ILE A 187 8.99 -23.51 1.84
N THR A 188 9.86 -24.52 1.73
CA THR A 188 9.78 -25.77 2.50
C THR A 188 10.78 -25.73 3.65
N LEU A 189 10.37 -26.20 4.83
CA LEU A 189 11.20 -26.29 6.02
C LEU A 189 11.95 -27.63 6.14
#